data_AF-Q3Y4H9-F1
#
_entry.id   AF-Q3Y4H9-F1
#
_cell.length_a   1.000
_cell.length_b   1.000
_cell.length_c   1.000
_cell.angle_alpha   90.00
_cell.angle_beta   90.00
_cell.angle_gamma   90.00
#
_symmetry.space_group_name_H-M   'P 1'
#
loop_
_entity.id
_entity.type
_entity.pdbx_description
1 polymer ?
#
loop_
_entity_poly.entity_id
_entity_poly.type
_entity_poly.pdbx_seq_one_letter_code
_entity_poly.pdbx_strand_id
1 'polypeptide(L)'
;DRLRYDKAYYVGEQEFYIPKDANGKYRKFASPVEAMQPTLAVMETNEPSHVVFNGAVGALTGDNSLTAAVGETVLFIHSQANRDTRPHLIGGHGDHVWSTGSFNDPPATNLETWLIPGGAAGAALYTFKQPG
;
A
#
# COMPACT_ATOMS: atom_id res chain seq x y z
N ASP A 1 -2.89 7.97 -27.82
CA ASP A 1 -4.16 7.32 -27.43
C ASP A 1 -4.49 7.58 -25.98
N ARG A 2 -5.79 7.56 -25.63
CA ARG A 2 -6.27 7.78 -24.25
C ARG A 2 -6.06 6.50 -23.44
N LEU A 3 -5.42 6.60 -22.29
CA LEU A 3 -5.27 5.48 -21.35
C LEU A 3 -6.63 5.10 -20.76
N ARG A 4 -6.91 3.79 -20.69
CA ARG A 4 -8.20 3.26 -20.21
C ARG A 4 -7.99 2.11 -19.23
N TYR A 5 -8.93 2.09 -18.30
CA TYR A 5 -9.27 1.11 -17.29
C TYR A 5 -10.30 0.03 -17.61
N ASP A 6 -10.06 -1.25 -17.32
CA ASP A 6 -11.18 -2.20 -17.20
C ASP A 6 -11.62 -2.35 -15.74
N LYS A 7 -10.67 -2.27 -14.81
CA LYS A 7 -10.90 -2.40 -13.36
C LYS A 7 -10.00 -1.46 -12.57
N ALA A 8 -10.45 -1.07 -11.38
CA ALA A 8 -9.62 -0.31 -10.45
C ALA A 8 -9.65 -0.93 -9.06
N TYR A 9 -8.49 -0.93 -8.39
CA TYR A 9 -8.36 -1.29 -6.99
C TYR A 9 -7.70 -0.15 -6.22
N TYR A 10 -8.16 0.04 -4.98
CA TYR A 10 -7.53 0.93 -4.03
C TYR A 10 -6.87 0.11 -2.92
N VAL A 11 -5.56 0.33 -2.75
CA VAL A 11 -4.72 -0.31 -1.74
C VAL A 11 -4.25 0.76 -0.76
N GLY A 12 -4.82 0.73 0.44
CA GLY A 12 -4.36 1.56 1.54
C GLY A 12 -3.27 0.83 2.31
N GLU A 13 -2.04 1.32 2.28
CA GLU A 13 -0.96 0.81 3.13
C GLU A 13 -0.92 1.61 4.44
N GLN A 14 -0.94 0.89 5.56
CA GLN A 14 -0.88 1.46 6.89
C GLN A 14 0.22 0.78 7.69
N GLU A 15 1.09 1.59 8.27
CA GLU A 15 1.99 1.18 9.33
C GLU A 15 1.38 1.43 10.71
N PHE A 16 1.52 0.48 11.63
CA PHE A 16 1.01 0.53 12.99
C PHE A 16 2.14 0.47 14.01
N TYR A 17 2.01 1.23 15.10
CA TYR A 17 2.98 1.32 16.19
C TYR A 17 2.39 0.76 17.48
N ILE A 18 2.30 -0.57 17.60
CA ILE A 18 1.64 -1.24 18.73
C ILE A 18 2.67 -1.52 19.84
N PRO A 19 2.49 -0.97 21.05
CA PRO A 19 3.41 -1.18 22.18
C PRO A 19 3.53 -2.63 22.63
N LYS A 20 4.74 -3.05 23.02
CA LYS A 20 5.03 -4.34 23.65
C LYS A 20 5.33 -4.18 25.14
N ASP A 21 5.11 -5.23 25.92
CA ASP A 21 5.54 -5.33 27.32
C ASP A 21 7.00 -5.82 27.43
N ALA A 22 7.52 -5.92 28.66
CA ALA A 22 8.89 -6.36 28.92
C ALA A 22 9.19 -7.80 28.45
N ASN A 23 8.15 -8.61 28.19
CA ASN A 23 8.28 -9.97 27.69
C ASN A 23 8.09 -10.03 26.16
N GLY A 24 7.95 -8.89 25.48
CA GLY A 24 7.78 -8.79 24.04
C GLY A 24 6.35 -9.02 23.53
N LYS A 25 5.35 -9.12 24.41
CA LYS A 25 3.95 -9.31 24.01
C LYS A 25 3.27 -7.96 23.75
N TYR A 26 2.43 -7.88 22.72
CA TYR A 26 1.63 -6.66 22.46
C TYR A 26 0.70 -6.34 23.63
N ARG A 27 0.71 -5.08 24.04
CA ARG A 27 -0.05 -4.56 25.18
C ARG A 27 -1.52 -4.38 24.82
N LYS A 28 -2.38 -4.59 25.82
CA LYS A 28 -3.79 -4.19 25.80
C LYS A 28 -3.97 -3.00 26.74
N PHE A 29 -4.84 -2.08 26.37
CA PHE A 29 -5.15 -0.87 27.13
C PHE A 29 -6.66 -0.84 27.40
N ALA A 30 -7.07 -0.32 28.57
CA ALA A 30 -8.49 -0.25 28.90
C ALA A 30 -9.19 0.92 28.18
N SER A 31 -8.43 1.92 27.72
CA SER A 31 -8.93 3.06 26.97
C SER A 31 -7.88 3.62 25.98
N PRO A 32 -8.31 4.39 24.97
CA PRO A 32 -7.38 5.09 24.07
C PRO A 32 -6.44 6.08 24.79
N VAL A 33 -6.91 6.70 25.88
CA VAL A 33 -6.11 7.67 26.65
C VAL A 33 -4.91 6.99 27.31
N GLU A 34 -5.11 5.80 27.88
CA GLU A 34 -4.02 4.99 28.44
C GLU A 34 -3.03 4.50 27.39
N ALA A 35 -3.51 4.24 26.17
CA ALA A 35 -2.68 3.79 25.04
C ALA A 35 -1.84 4.92 24.44
N MET A 36 -2.26 6.18 24.58
CA MET A 36 -1.68 7.31 23.85
C MET A 36 -0.17 7.46 24.09
N GLN A 37 0.27 7.60 25.34
CA GLN A 37 1.70 7.81 25.64
C GLN A 37 2.57 6.61 25.23
N PRO A 38 2.20 5.35 25.54
CA PRO A 38 2.92 4.19 25.05
C PRO A 38 3.00 4.10 23.52
N THR A 39 1.92 4.39 22.81
CA THR A 39 1.90 4.38 21.34
C THR A 39 2.80 5.46 20.76
N LEU A 40 2.75 6.68 21.30
CA LEU A 40 3.65 7.77 20.90
C LEU A 40 5.12 7.39 21.09
N ALA A 41 5.46 6.74 22.20
CA ALA A 41 6.82 6.27 22.45
C ALA A 41 7.30 5.24 21.40
N VAL A 42 6.40 4.42 20.83
CA VAL A 42 6.73 3.51 19.72
C VAL A 42 6.79 4.27 18.39
N MET A 43 5.94 5.26 18.17
CA MET A 43 6.00 6.10 16.96
C MET A 43 7.33 6.85 16.86
N GLU A 44 7.85 7.36 17.97
CA GLU A 44 9.13 8.07 18.05
C GLU A 44 10.33 7.23 17.61
N THR A 45 10.24 5.89 17.67
CA THR A 45 11.31 5.01 17.17
C THR A 45 11.38 4.98 15.64
N ASN A 46 10.31 5.39 14.95
CA ASN A 46 10.12 5.23 13.51
C ASN A 46 10.17 3.76 13.03
N GLU A 47 9.98 2.80 13.96
CA GLU A 47 9.95 1.37 13.66
C GLU A 47 8.52 0.83 13.82
N PRO A 48 7.76 0.71 12.72
CA PRO A 48 6.40 0.19 12.80
C PRO A 48 6.42 -1.29 13.19
N SER A 49 5.52 -1.65 14.10
CA SER A 49 5.30 -3.04 14.51
C SER A 49 4.67 -3.89 13.39
N HIS A 50 3.87 -3.28 12.53
CA HIS A 50 3.20 -3.91 11.40
C HIS A 50 3.10 -2.91 10.26
N VAL A 51 3.17 -3.40 9.03
CA VAL A 51 2.84 -2.65 7.81
C VAL A 51 1.91 -3.55 7.02
N VAL A 52 0.68 -3.08 6.74
CA VAL A 52 -0.38 -3.92 6.18
C VAL A 52 -1.14 -3.18 5.09
N PHE A 53 -1.63 -3.93 4.11
CA PHE A 53 -2.63 -3.45 3.17
C PHE A 53 -4.03 -3.65 3.75
N ASN A 54 -4.88 -2.65 3.54
CA ASN A 54 -6.31 -2.69 3.84
C ASN A 54 -6.64 -3.16 5.27
N GLY A 55 -5.79 -2.79 6.24
CA GLY A 55 -6.07 -2.87 7.67
C GLY A 55 -5.64 -4.16 8.40
N ALA A 56 -5.22 -5.21 7.69
CA ALA A 56 -4.77 -6.45 8.33
C ALA A 56 -3.74 -7.24 7.51
N VAL A 57 -2.93 -8.06 8.20
CA VAL A 57 -2.05 -9.03 7.54
C VAL A 57 -2.93 -10.01 6.75
N GLY A 58 -2.69 -10.13 5.44
CA GLY A 58 -3.47 -11.00 4.57
C GLY A 58 -4.84 -10.46 4.16
N ALA A 59 -5.15 -9.18 4.36
CA ALA A 59 -6.46 -8.61 4.00
C ALA A 59 -6.80 -8.77 2.50
N LEU A 60 -5.78 -8.79 1.64
CA LEU A 60 -5.91 -8.92 0.18
C LEU A 60 -5.41 -10.27 -0.34
N THR A 61 -5.63 -11.35 0.42
CA THR A 61 -5.22 -12.72 0.04
C THR A 61 -6.38 -13.71 0.17
N GLY A 62 -6.18 -14.94 -0.33
CA GLY A 62 -7.18 -16.01 -0.29
C GLY A 62 -8.44 -15.61 -1.07
N ASP A 63 -9.61 -15.75 -0.46
CA ASP A 63 -10.89 -15.36 -1.06
C ASP A 63 -11.01 -13.85 -1.33
N ASN A 64 -10.18 -13.03 -0.67
CA ASN A 64 -10.12 -11.58 -0.85
C ASN A 64 -9.02 -11.13 -1.82
N SER A 65 -8.38 -12.07 -2.53
CA SER A 65 -7.36 -11.75 -3.51
C SER A 65 -7.90 -10.82 -4.60
N LEU A 66 -7.10 -9.84 -5.00
CA LEU A 66 -7.42 -9.04 -6.17
C LEU A 66 -7.43 -9.94 -7.42
N THR A 67 -8.39 -9.74 -8.31
CA THR A 67 -8.56 -10.55 -9.52
C THR A 67 -8.45 -9.72 -10.79
N ALA A 68 -7.88 -10.32 -11.83
CA ALA A 68 -7.88 -9.81 -13.20
C ALA A 68 -7.80 -10.98 -14.19
N ALA A 69 -8.27 -10.77 -15.42
CA ALA A 69 -8.04 -11.70 -16.53
C ALA A 69 -6.89 -11.21 -17.43
N VAL A 70 -6.25 -12.14 -18.15
CA VAL A 70 -5.27 -11.78 -19.19
C VAL A 70 -5.95 -10.87 -20.22
N GLY A 71 -5.31 -9.75 -20.52
CA GLY A 71 -5.84 -8.70 -21.39
C GLY A 71 -6.59 -7.58 -20.66
N GLU A 72 -6.99 -7.75 -19.40
CA GLU A 72 -7.57 -6.65 -18.62
C GLU A 72 -6.49 -5.65 -18.21
N THR A 73 -6.82 -4.37 -18.34
CA THR A 73 -6.05 -3.25 -17.79
C THR A 73 -6.59 -2.89 -16.42
N VAL A 74 -5.73 -2.96 -15.41
CA VAL A 74 -6.08 -2.62 -14.03
C VAL A 74 -5.37 -1.33 -13.61
N LEU A 75 -6.14 -0.42 -13.02
CA LEU A 75 -5.63 0.73 -12.29
C LEU A 75 -5.46 0.37 -10.81
N PHE A 76 -4.22 0.38 -10.34
CA PHE A 76 -3.89 0.27 -8.93
C PHE A 76 -3.66 1.66 -8.35
N ILE A 77 -4.54 2.09 -7.46
CA ILE A 77 -4.35 3.29 -6.64
C ILE A 77 -3.76 2.82 -5.33
N HIS A 78 -2.63 3.39 -4.92
CA HIS A 78 -1.95 3.03 -3.69
C HIS A 78 -1.71 4.30 -2.87
N SER A 79 -2.13 4.32 -1.61
CA SER A 79 -1.86 5.46 -0.73
C SER A 79 -1.05 5.05 0.48
N GLN A 80 -0.16 5.95 0.89
CA GLN A 80 0.54 5.88 2.16
C GLN A 80 0.49 7.27 2.79
N ALA A 81 -0.18 7.41 3.93
CA ALA A 81 -0.46 8.71 4.54
C ALA A 81 0.69 9.28 5.40
N ASN A 82 1.66 8.48 5.83
CA ASN A 82 2.63 8.88 6.85
C ASN A 82 4.09 8.45 6.56
N ARG A 83 4.32 7.36 5.84
CA ARG A 83 5.65 6.80 5.57
C ARG A 83 5.83 6.42 4.10
N ASP A 84 7.04 6.52 3.59
CA ASP A 84 7.34 6.08 2.22
C ASP A 84 7.09 4.59 2.03
N THR A 85 6.55 4.23 0.87
CA THR A 85 6.40 2.85 0.39
C THR A 85 6.89 2.71 -1.05
N ARG A 86 7.19 1.47 -1.44
CA ARG A 86 7.71 1.11 -2.76
C ARG A 86 6.91 -0.03 -3.41
N PRO A 87 5.70 0.23 -3.94
CA PRO A 87 4.89 -0.84 -4.52
C PRO A 87 5.58 -1.51 -5.70
N HIS A 88 5.36 -2.82 -5.81
CA HIS A 88 5.92 -3.67 -6.84
C HIS A 88 4.89 -4.75 -7.18
N LEU A 89 4.71 -5.05 -8.47
CA LEU A 89 3.88 -6.15 -8.95
C LEU A 89 4.81 -7.31 -9.37
N ILE A 90 4.95 -8.32 -8.51
CA ILE A 90 5.84 -9.47 -8.80
C ILE A 90 5.38 -10.17 -10.08
N GLY A 91 6.30 -10.31 -11.05
CA GLY A 91 6.02 -10.90 -12.36
C GLY A 91 5.31 -9.97 -13.36
N GLY A 92 4.97 -8.75 -12.94
CA GLY A 92 4.39 -7.70 -13.78
C GLY A 92 5.26 -6.44 -13.78
N HIS A 93 4.67 -5.31 -14.18
CA HIS A 93 5.29 -3.98 -14.18
C HIS A 93 4.20 -2.92 -13.92
N GLY A 94 4.59 -1.66 -13.76
CA GLY A 94 3.72 -0.52 -14.02
C GLY A 94 3.93 -0.04 -15.46
N ASP A 95 2.96 -0.31 -16.34
CA ASP A 95 3.04 0.12 -17.74
C ASP A 95 3.02 1.66 -17.82
N HIS A 96 2.17 2.29 -17.01
CA HIS A 96 2.12 3.74 -16.79
C HIS A 96 1.96 4.03 -15.30
N VAL A 97 2.86 4.82 -14.72
CA VAL A 97 2.89 5.11 -13.29
C VAL A 97 2.98 6.60 -13.01
N TRP A 98 2.03 7.10 -12.22
CA TRP A 98 2.07 8.41 -11.58
C TRP A 98 2.40 8.21 -10.10
N SER A 99 3.69 8.10 -9.80
CA SER A 99 4.17 7.80 -8.45
C SER A 99 3.74 8.85 -7.41
N THR A 100 3.55 10.10 -7.85
CA THR A 100 3.07 11.23 -7.03
C THR A 100 1.57 11.53 -7.21
N GLY A 101 0.84 10.77 -8.03
CA GLY A 101 -0.62 10.84 -8.16
C GLY A 101 -1.19 11.96 -9.03
N SER A 102 -0.35 12.80 -9.65
CA SER A 102 -0.81 13.91 -10.51
C SER A 102 -1.00 13.45 -11.96
N PHE A 103 -2.25 13.38 -12.43
CA PHE A 103 -2.56 13.01 -13.82
C PHE A 103 -2.31 14.10 -14.87
N ASN A 104 -1.99 15.32 -14.43
CA ASN A 104 -1.54 16.38 -15.34
C ASN A 104 -0.09 16.16 -15.79
N ASP A 105 0.68 15.41 -15.02
CA ASP A 105 2.04 15.05 -15.35
C ASP A 105 2.08 13.80 -16.24
N PRO A 106 3.08 13.67 -17.12
CA PRO A 106 3.27 12.44 -17.89
C PRO A 106 3.62 11.28 -16.94
N PRO A 107 3.02 10.08 -17.10
CA PRO A 107 3.41 8.93 -16.31
C PRO A 107 4.82 8.46 -16.69
N ALA A 108 5.56 7.94 -15.71
CA ALA A 108 6.68 7.07 -15.99
C ALA A 108 6.18 5.76 -16.63
N THR A 109 7.04 5.04 -17.36
CA THR A 109 6.65 3.80 -18.04
C THR A 109 7.61 2.67 -17.72
N ASN A 110 7.12 1.44 -17.81
CA ASN A 110 7.90 0.21 -17.62
C ASN A 110 8.62 0.13 -16.26
N LEU A 111 8.02 0.66 -15.20
CA LEU A 111 8.63 0.59 -13.87
C LEU A 111 8.46 -0.79 -13.27
N GLU A 112 9.54 -1.38 -12.78
CA GLU A 112 9.49 -2.57 -11.92
C GLU A 112 8.87 -2.23 -10.55
N THR A 113 9.27 -1.09 -9.99
CA THR A 113 8.93 -0.62 -8.64
C THR A 113 8.83 0.90 -8.69
N TRP A 114 7.95 1.50 -7.91
CA TRP A 114 7.83 2.96 -7.82
C TRP A 114 7.78 3.43 -6.38
N LEU A 115 8.23 4.66 -6.12
CA LEU A 115 8.21 5.26 -4.79
C LEU A 115 6.92 6.08 -4.61
N ILE A 116 6.16 5.80 -3.56
CA ILE A 116 5.07 6.68 -3.10
C ILE A 116 5.56 7.34 -1.81
N PRO A 117 5.79 8.67 -1.82
CA PRO A 117 6.15 9.40 -0.62
C PRO A 117 5.06 9.29 0.45
N GLY A 118 5.45 9.27 1.74
CA GLY A 118 4.51 9.40 2.85
C GLY A 118 3.70 10.70 2.72
N GLY A 119 2.38 10.58 2.88
CA GLY A 119 1.44 11.69 2.69
C GLY A 119 0.92 11.84 1.25
N ALA A 120 1.14 10.84 0.39
CA ALA A 120 0.71 10.87 -1.00
C ALA A 120 -0.09 9.62 -1.40
N ALA A 121 -0.73 9.72 -2.56
CA ALA A 121 -1.29 8.57 -3.28
C ALA A 121 -0.67 8.52 -4.68
N GLY A 122 -0.28 7.34 -5.11
CA GLY A 122 0.21 7.05 -6.47
C GLY A 122 -0.79 6.18 -7.23
N ALA A 123 -0.61 6.12 -8.55
CA ALA A 123 -1.45 5.33 -9.43
C ALA A 123 -0.59 4.60 -10.48
N ALA A 124 -0.89 3.33 -10.72
CA ALA A 124 -0.23 2.52 -11.75
C ALA A 124 -1.26 1.78 -12.62
N LEU A 125 -1.10 1.85 -13.93
CA LEU A 125 -1.81 1.00 -14.88
C LEU A 125 -0.95 -0.19 -15.25
N TYR A 126 -1.57 -1.35 -15.35
CA TYR A 126 -0.94 -2.55 -15.90
C TYR A 126 -1.95 -3.37 -16.68
N THR A 127 -1.57 -3.80 -17.88
CA THR A 127 -2.33 -4.78 -18.67
C THR A 127 -1.76 -6.17 -18.43
N PHE A 128 -2.56 -7.08 -17.88
CA PHE A 128 -2.11 -8.43 -17.56
C PHE A 128 -1.79 -9.24 -18.82
N LYS A 129 -0.58 -9.80 -18.88
CA LYS A 129 -0.09 -10.58 -20.05
C LYS A 129 0.03 -12.08 -19.78
N GLN A 130 -0.01 -12.49 -18.52
CA GLN A 130 0.11 -13.88 -18.09
C GLN A 130 -0.97 -14.19 -17.04
N PRO A 131 -1.50 -15.42 -17.00
CA PRO A 131 -2.30 -15.90 -15.88
C PRO A 131 -1.40 -16.23 -14.69
N GLY A 132 -1.99 -16.41 -13.50
CA GLY A 132 -1.28 -16.83 -12.29
C GLY A 132 -2.08 -16.59 -11.02
#